data_AF-I1GUK7-F1
#
_entry.id   AF-I1GUK7-F1
#
_cell.length_a   1.000
_cell.length_b   1.000
_cell.length_c   1.000
_cell.angle_alpha   90.00
_cell.angle_beta   90.00
_cell.angle_gamma   90.00
#
_symmetry.space_group_name_H-M   'P 1'
#
loop_
_entity.id
_entity.type
_entity.pdbx_description
1 polymer ?
#
loop_
_entity_poly.entity_id
_entity_poly.type
_entity_poly.pdbx_seq_one_letter_code
_entity_poly.pdbx_strand_id
1 'polypeptide(L)'
;MAWPLPLLLLLLLATANAEIDDPPPPPPAPARWPDQFHAVLFTNLTNVSTASTGPPLRLTDLYYDWPRRRNLNLVRHQLSADPLYDVEWDNGTTFYFDTATCRTEHFPVGVLRPGWLSDGGAVYLGRQSTGGIECHVWGKAGFIVYYEDVVTRRPVRWNFIDVTGIEQFVMSFEVGVVLEDDAQWQAPAHCFPDDDDEGNTEDDGHFTTTSSMEAAKLLRKLAGAAAF
;
A
#
# COMPACT_ATOMS: atom_id res chain seq x y z
N MET A 1 -58.86 67.87 13.69
CA MET A 1 -58.72 66.53 14.30
C MET A 1 -58.37 65.56 13.19
N ALA A 2 -57.28 64.82 13.42
CA ALA A 2 -56.86 63.56 12.82
C ALA A 2 -56.73 63.44 11.28
N TRP A 3 -55.51 63.08 10.89
CA TRP A 3 -55.01 62.69 9.57
C TRP A 3 -55.14 61.15 9.43
N PRO A 4 -54.51 60.50 8.43
CA PRO A 4 -55.02 59.97 7.17
C PRO A 4 -55.25 58.43 7.18
N LEU A 5 -55.78 57.85 6.10
CA LEU A 5 -55.63 56.42 5.81
C LEU A 5 -54.98 56.27 4.43
N PRO A 6 -53.72 55.79 4.36
CA PRO A 6 -52.91 55.83 3.15
C PRO A 6 -53.20 54.66 2.21
N LEU A 7 -52.83 54.89 0.95
CA LEU A 7 -52.75 53.92 -0.14
C LEU A 7 -52.10 52.60 0.31
N LEU A 8 -52.81 51.53 -0.04
CA LEU A 8 -52.45 50.12 0.06
C LEU A 8 -51.11 49.84 -0.66
N LEU A 9 -50.02 49.78 0.11
CA LEU A 9 -48.73 49.29 -0.37
C LEU A 9 -48.78 47.75 -0.36
N LEU A 10 -49.10 47.12 -1.49
CA LEU A 10 -48.88 45.69 -1.70
C LEU A 10 -47.36 45.42 -1.75
N LEU A 11 -46.78 45.19 -0.57
CA LEU A 11 -45.48 44.56 -0.43
C LEU A 11 -45.66 43.07 -0.74
N LEU A 12 -45.26 42.66 -1.96
CA LEU A 12 -45.01 41.26 -2.28
C LEU A 12 -43.91 40.73 -1.35
N LEU A 13 -44.29 39.98 -0.31
CA LEU A 13 -43.37 39.12 0.41
C LEU A 13 -43.00 37.95 -0.49
N ALA A 14 -41.94 38.10 -1.29
CA ALA A 14 -41.21 36.97 -1.80
C ALA A 14 -40.50 36.30 -0.61
N THR A 15 -41.11 35.27 -0.05
CA THR A 15 -40.42 34.35 0.87
C THR A 15 -39.38 33.61 0.06
N ALA A 16 -38.14 34.11 0.07
CA ALA A 16 -37.00 33.31 -0.31
C ALA A 16 -36.90 32.17 0.72
N ASN A 17 -37.40 30.99 0.37
CA ASN A 17 -37.01 29.77 1.06
C ASN A 17 -35.52 29.59 0.77
N ALA A 18 -34.68 30.09 1.67
CA ALA A 18 -33.32 29.60 1.76
C ALA A 18 -33.46 28.13 2.20
N GLU A 19 -33.36 27.21 1.25
CA GLU A 19 -33.00 25.84 1.58
C GLU A 19 -31.68 25.94 2.35
N ILE A 20 -31.73 25.57 3.64
CA ILE A 20 -30.53 25.34 4.41
C ILE A 20 -29.92 24.11 3.76
N ASP A 21 -29.04 24.34 2.81
CA ASP A 21 -28.26 23.29 2.15
C ASP A 21 -27.35 22.73 3.25
N ASP A 22 -27.73 21.58 3.80
CA ASP A 22 -26.89 20.90 4.78
C ASP A 22 -25.52 20.70 4.15
N PRO A 23 -24.42 20.98 4.88
CA PRO A 23 -23.09 20.78 4.33
C PRO A 23 -22.98 19.31 3.88
N PRO A 24 -22.38 19.05 2.70
CA PRO A 24 -22.27 17.70 2.19
C PRO A 24 -21.59 16.80 3.22
N PRO A 25 -22.04 15.54 3.35
CA PRO A 25 -21.50 14.62 4.34
C PRO A 25 -19.98 14.48 4.16
N PRO A 26 -19.23 14.29 5.26
CA PRO A 26 -17.78 14.16 5.17
C PRO A 26 -17.40 12.96 4.29
N PRO A 27 -16.25 13.02 3.61
CA PRO A 27 -15.73 11.88 2.85
C PRO A 27 -15.60 10.63 3.74
N PRO A 28 -15.75 9.43 3.16
CA PRO A 28 -15.54 8.20 3.91
C PRO A 28 -14.08 8.09 4.37
N ALA A 29 -13.87 7.67 5.61
CA ALA A 29 -12.55 7.26 6.08
C ALA A 29 -12.17 5.90 5.46
N PRO A 30 -10.88 5.58 5.27
CA PRO A 30 -10.44 4.22 4.91
C PRO A 30 -10.56 3.26 6.11
N ALA A 31 -10.78 1.97 5.85
CA ALA A 31 -10.80 0.95 6.88
C ALA A 31 -9.37 0.67 7.39
N ARG A 32 -9.26 0.43 8.70
CA ARG A 32 -8.03 -0.13 9.28
C ARG A 32 -7.86 -1.56 8.78
N TRP A 33 -6.64 -1.96 8.47
CA TRP A 33 -6.34 -3.36 8.17
C TRP A 33 -6.61 -4.25 9.41
N PRO A 34 -7.00 -5.51 9.19
CA PRO A 34 -6.96 -6.52 10.24
C PRO A 34 -5.54 -6.73 10.75
N ASP A 35 -5.39 -7.14 12.00
CA ASP A 35 -4.07 -7.41 12.58
C ASP A 35 -3.39 -8.64 11.95
N GLN A 36 -4.17 -9.57 11.39
CA GLN A 36 -3.69 -10.76 10.72
C GLN A 36 -4.57 -11.06 9.50
N PHE A 37 -3.97 -11.40 8.37
CA PHE A 37 -4.68 -11.88 7.19
C PHE A 37 -3.76 -12.62 6.22
N HIS A 38 -4.38 -13.42 5.36
CA HIS A 38 -3.79 -13.93 4.14
C HIS A 38 -4.44 -13.26 2.92
N ALA A 39 -3.66 -12.90 1.91
CA ALA A 39 -4.17 -12.38 0.66
C ALA A 39 -3.42 -12.97 -0.53
N VAL A 40 -4.15 -13.37 -1.58
CA VAL A 40 -3.54 -13.71 -2.86
C VAL A 40 -3.55 -12.48 -3.74
N LEU A 41 -2.37 -12.05 -4.19
CA LEU A 41 -2.19 -10.88 -5.03
C LEU A 41 -1.80 -11.31 -6.45
N PHE A 42 -2.43 -10.72 -7.45
CA PHE A 42 -1.93 -10.71 -8.81
C PHE A 42 -1.21 -9.40 -9.06
N THR A 43 0.09 -9.46 -9.33
CA THR A 43 0.88 -8.28 -9.65
C THR A 43 1.13 -8.19 -11.14
N ASN A 44 0.86 -7.01 -11.69
CA ASN A 44 1.18 -6.61 -13.06
C ASN A 44 2.14 -5.43 -13.05
N LEU A 45 3.35 -5.64 -13.56
CA LEU A 45 4.34 -4.59 -13.78
C LEU A 45 4.18 -4.05 -15.19
N THR A 46 3.69 -2.81 -15.30
CA THR A 46 3.49 -2.15 -16.59
C THR A 46 4.76 -1.51 -17.15
N ASN A 47 5.77 -1.23 -16.29
CA ASN A 47 7.06 -0.69 -16.69
C ASN A 47 8.21 -1.49 -16.05
N VAL A 48 8.79 -2.42 -16.81
CA VAL A 48 9.91 -3.23 -16.35
C VAL A 48 11.18 -2.38 -16.42
N SER A 49 11.54 -1.73 -15.31
CA SER A 49 12.89 -1.17 -15.16
C SER A 49 13.85 -2.23 -14.64
N THR A 50 15.15 -2.01 -14.75
CA THR A 50 16.20 -2.84 -14.12
C THR A 50 16.08 -2.91 -12.59
N ALA A 51 15.23 -2.08 -11.96
CA ALA A 51 14.92 -2.15 -10.53
C ALA A 51 13.81 -3.17 -10.19
N SER A 52 13.08 -3.66 -11.19
CA SER A 52 12.14 -4.78 -11.02
C SER A 52 12.89 -6.09 -11.22
N THR A 53 13.39 -6.67 -10.13
CA THR A 53 14.05 -7.98 -10.13
C THR A 53 12.99 -9.09 -10.28
N GLY A 54 12.50 -9.29 -11.51
CA GLY A 54 11.67 -10.46 -11.83
C GLY A 54 10.70 -10.26 -13.00
N PRO A 55 10.09 -11.36 -13.48
CA PRO A 55 9.06 -11.31 -14.51
C PRO A 55 7.91 -10.34 -14.18
N PRO A 56 7.33 -9.69 -15.20
CA PRO A 56 6.34 -8.63 -15.02
C PRO A 56 5.03 -9.08 -14.38
N LEU A 57 4.68 -10.37 -14.54
CA LEU A 57 3.49 -10.97 -13.96
C LEU A 57 3.87 -11.99 -12.90
N ARG A 58 3.23 -11.91 -11.73
CA ARG A 58 3.46 -12.83 -10.62
C ARG A 58 2.23 -12.93 -9.73
N LEU A 59 2.10 -14.10 -9.08
CA LEU A 59 1.18 -14.30 -7.97
C LEU A 59 1.95 -14.21 -6.66
N THR A 60 1.36 -13.61 -5.65
CA THR A 60 1.97 -13.51 -4.32
C THR A 60 0.97 -13.99 -3.28
N ASP A 61 1.35 -14.97 -2.47
CA ASP A 61 0.65 -15.27 -1.22
C ASP A 61 1.24 -14.32 -0.15
N LEU A 62 0.45 -13.36 0.30
CA LEU A 62 0.80 -12.38 1.33
C LEU A 62 0.27 -12.84 2.68
N TYR A 63 1.18 -13.14 3.61
CA TYR A 63 0.86 -13.41 5.01
C TYR A 63 1.27 -12.21 5.87
N TYR A 64 0.28 -11.54 6.43
CA TYR A 64 0.47 -10.40 7.31
C TYR A 64 0.21 -10.80 8.76
N ASP A 65 1.20 -10.62 9.64
CA ASP A 65 1.11 -10.97 11.06
C ASP A 65 1.62 -9.83 11.95
N TRP A 66 0.78 -8.81 12.15
CA TRP A 66 1.12 -7.63 12.94
C TRP A 66 1.45 -7.91 14.41
N PRO A 67 0.74 -8.80 15.15
CA PRO A 67 1.09 -9.15 16.51
C PRO A 67 2.53 -9.65 16.66
N ARG A 68 3.06 -10.34 15.63
CA ARG A 68 4.44 -10.80 15.56
C ARG A 68 5.36 -9.91 14.73
N ARG A 69 4.87 -8.77 14.25
CA ARG A 69 5.65 -7.73 13.57
C ARG A 69 6.41 -8.23 12.34
N ARG A 70 5.73 -9.08 11.56
CA ARG A 70 6.30 -9.75 10.38
C ARG A 70 5.32 -9.79 9.21
N ASN A 71 5.86 -9.76 8.01
CA ASN A 71 5.13 -9.86 6.76
C ASN A 71 5.89 -10.78 5.79
N LEU A 72 5.20 -11.69 5.13
CA LEU A 72 5.79 -12.61 4.16
C LEU A 72 5.05 -12.50 2.83
N ASN A 73 5.78 -12.15 1.78
CA ASN A 73 5.36 -12.25 0.40
C ASN A 73 5.98 -13.52 -0.20
N LEU A 74 5.19 -14.57 -0.41
CA LEU A 74 5.63 -15.75 -1.15
C LEU A 74 5.32 -15.57 -2.64
N VAL A 75 6.33 -15.19 -3.41
CA VAL A 75 6.19 -14.74 -4.80
C VAL A 75 6.41 -15.89 -5.77
N ARG A 76 5.43 -16.16 -6.63
CA ARG A 76 5.46 -17.20 -7.66
C ARG A 76 5.46 -16.57 -9.05
N HIS A 77 6.49 -16.90 -9.82
CA HIS A 77 6.58 -16.57 -11.24
C HIS A 77 6.04 -17.74 -12.08
N GLN A 78 5.43 -17.44 -13.24
CA GLN A 78 4.70 -18.44 -14.05
C GLN A 78 5.53 -19.66 -14.49
N LEU A 79 6.86 -19.58 -14.48
CA LEU A 79 7.77 -20.64 -14.93
C LEU A 79 8.91 -20.95 -13.94
N SER A 80 8.84 -20.41 -12.72
CA SER A 80 9.85 -20.73 -11.69
C SER A 80 9.43 -21.97 -10.91
N ALA A 81 10.38 -22.88 -10.68
CA ALA A 81 10.16 -24.03 -9.80
C ALA A 81 10.12 -23.59 -8.32
N ASP A 82 10.97 -22.63 -7.97
CA ASP A 82 11.10 -22.13 -6.61
C ASP A 82 10.43 -20.76 -6.47
N PRO A 83 9.64 -20.55 -5.40
CA PRO A 83 9.13 -19.23 -5.07
C PRO A 83 10.24 -18.35 -4.51
N LEU A 84 10.13 -17.05 -4.74
CA LEU A 84 10.92 -16.04 -4.03
C LEU A 84 10.21 -15.73 -2.71
N TYR A 85 10.91 -15.90 -1.60
CA TYR A 85 10.48 -15.44 -0.29
C TYR A 85 10.92 -14.00 -0.10
N ASP A 86 9.99 -13.15 0.30
CA ASP A 86 10.25 -11.78 0.74
C ASP A 86 9.69 -11.64 2.16
N VAL A 87 10.58 -11.82 3.13
CA VAL A 87 10.28 -11.76 4.56
C VAL A 87 10.68 -10.41 5.10
N GLU A 88 9.70 -9.63 5.54
CA GLU A 88 9.87 -8.30 6.09
C GLU A 88 9.61 -8.29 7.60
N TRP A 89 10.49 -7.62 8.34
CA TRP A 89 10.38 -7.42 9.78
C TRP A 89 10.15 -5.94 10.11
N ASP A 90 9.43 -5.67 11.20
CA ASP A 90 9.11 -4.29 11.63
C ASP A 90 10.33 -3.49 12.09
N ASN A 91 11.47 -4.13 12.34
CA ASN A 91 12.74 -3.43 12.54
C ASN A 91 13.33 -2.83 11.26
N GLY A 92 12.68 -3.07 10.10
CA GLY A 92 13.09 -2.60 8.79
C GLY A 92 13.91 -3.60 8.00
N THR A 93 14.38 -4.69 8.59
CA THR A 93 15.12 -5.72 7.86
C THR A 93 14.18 -6.51 6.95
N THR A 94 14.60 -6.72 5.71
CA THR A 94 13.89 -7.54 4.71
C THR A 94 14.85 -8.51 4.06
N PHE A 95 14.43 -9.77 3.91
CA PHE A 95 15.19 -10.81 3.22
C PHE A 95 14.44 -11.25 1.97
N TYR A 96 15.11 -11.16 0.84
CA TYR A 96 14.69 -11.74 -0.43
C TYR A 96 15.52 -12.99 -0.67
N PHE A 97 14.91 -14.18 -0.71
CA PHE A 97 15.66 -15.41 -0.93
C PHE A 97 14.86 -16.49 -1.66
N ASP A 98 15.60 -17.36 -2.32
CA ASP A 98 15.10 -18.63 -2.87
C ASP A 98 16.05 -19.77 -2.44
N THR A 99 16.07 -20.88 -3.18
CA THR A 99 16.92 -22.03 -2.85
C THR A 99 18.41 -21.76 -3.10
N ALA A 100 18.76 -20.75 -3.90
CA ALA A 100 20.10 -20.52 -4.42
C ALA A 100 20.67 -19.14 -4.07
N THR A 101 19.82 -18.14 -3.86
CA THR A 101 20.21 -16.74 -3.72
C THR A 101 19.57 -16.10 -2.51
N CYS A 102 20.28 -15.14 -1.92
CA CYS A 102 19.73 -14.27 -0.89
C CYS A 102 20.22 -12.83 -1.07
N ARG A 103 19.34 -11.88 -0.78
CA ARG A 103 19.61 -10.46 -0.71
C ARG A 103 18.92 -9.88 0.52
N THR A 104 19.68 -9.16 1.32
CA THR A 104 19.17 -8.47 2.52
C THR A 104 19.02 -6.98 2.21
N GLU A 105 17.88 -6.40 2.56
CA GLU A 105 17.62 -4.98 2.44
C GLU A 105 17.13 -4.40 3.77
N HIS A 106 17.24 -3.08 3.91
CA HIS A 106 16.75 -2.36 5.07
C HIS A 106 15.83 -1.22 4.65
N PHE A 107 14.55 -1.36 5.01
CA PHE A 107 13.49 -0.39 4.76
C PHE A 107 13.08 0.25 6.10
N PRO A 108 13.42 1.53 6.35
CA PRO A 108 13.17 2.17 7.65
C PRO A 108 11.68 2.22 8.09
N VAL A 109 10.75 1.98 7.16
CA VAL A 109 9.32 1.89 7.45
C VAL A 109 8.94 0.60 8.17
N GLY A 110 9.69 -0.49 7.96
CA GLY A 110 9.33 -1.82 8.44
C GLY A 110 8.00 -2.31 7.86
N VAL A 111 7.30 -3.14 8.63
CA VAL A 111 5.99 -3.68 8.27
C VAL A 111 4.94 -2.57 8.43
N LEU A 112 4.11 -2.38 7.41
CA LEU A 112 3.02 -1.40 7.49
C LEU A 112 2.11 -1.71 8.67
N ARG A 113 1.90 -0.72 9.55
CA ARG A 113 0.97 -0.85 10.68
C ARG A 113 -0.45 -1.00 10.17
N PRO A 114 -1.37 -1.65 10.92
CA PRO A 114 -2.74 -1.83 10.44
C PRO A 114 -3.47 -0.50 10.12
N GLY A 115 -3.08 0.58 10.79
CA GLY A 115 -3.64 1.91 10.57
C GLY A 115 -2.90 2.77 9.53
N TRP A 116 -1.97 2.22 8.74
CA TRP A 116 -1.11 2.99 7.82
C TRP A 116 -1.88 3.90 6.85
N LEU A 117 -3.13 3.54 6.52
CA LEU A 117 -4.03 4.34 5.70
C LEU A 117 -5.08 5.10 6.54
N SER A 118 -5.63 4.46 7.58
CA SER A 118 -6.75 5.00 8.38
C SER A 118 -6.36 6.09 9.37
N ASP A 119 -5.12 6.08 9.87
CA ASP A 119 -4.72 6.90 11.01
C ASP A 119 -4.33 8.33 10.60
N GLY A 120 -4.22 8.61 9.30
CA GLY A 120 -3.94 9.94 8.80
C GLY A 120 -3.29 9.95 7.42
N GLY A 121 -3.14 11.13 6.83
CA GLY A 121 -2.34 11.38 5.61
C GLY A 121 -2.86 10.75 4.30
N ALA A 122 -3.95 9.99 4.33
CA ALA A 122 -4.63 9.52 3.14
C ALA A 122 -5.54 10.63 2.57
N VAL A 123 -5.54 10.78 1.24
CA VAL A 123 -6.38 11.74 0.51
C VAL A 123 -7.43 10.97 -0.26
N TYR A 124 -8.71 11.20 0.02
CA TYR A 124 -9.79 10.59 -0.74
C TYR A 124 -9.85 11.14 -2.17
N LEU A 125 -9.81 10.26 -3.16
CA LEU A 125 -9.77 10.60 -4.59
C LEU A 125 -11.12 10.36 -5.28
N GLY A 126 -12.12 9.87 -4.56
CA GLY A 126 -13.46 9.57 -5.09
C GLY A 126 -13.73 8.09 -5.24
N ARG A 127 -14.65 7.75 -6.14
CA ARG A 127 -15.05 6.38 -6.44
C ARG A 127 -14.58 5.97 -7.83
N GLN A 128 -14.17 4.71 -7.98
CA GLN A 128 -13.78 4.15 -9.26
C GLN A 128 -14.10 2.66 -9.31
N SER A 129 -14.49 2.16 -10.49
CA SER A 129 -14.63 0.73 -10.74
C SER A 129 -13.29 0.11 -11.14
N THR A 130 -12.92 -1.01 -10.53
CA THR A 130 -11.76 -1.83 -10.94
C THR A 130 -12.10 -3.32 -10.82
N GLY A 131 -11.80 -4.11 -11.86
CA GLY A 131 -12.18 -5.52 -11.90
C GLY A 131 -13.69 -5.78 -11.75
N GLY A 132 -14.54 -4.79 -12.08
CA GLY A 132 -15.99 -4.85 -11.85
C GLY A 132 -16.45 -4.56 -10.42
N ILE A 133 -15.54 -4.17 -9.52
CA ILE A 133 -15.83 -3.81 -8.13
C ILE A 133 -15.79 -2.30 -7.99
N GLU A 134 -16.88 -1.72 -7.46
CA GLU A 134 -16.93 -0.32 -7.08
C GLU A 134 -16.08 -0.07 -5.83
N CYS A 135 -15.12 0.85 -5.93
CA CYS A 135 -14.17 1.12 -4.87
C CYS A 135 -14.18 2.59 -4.45
N HIS A 136 -14.00 2.83 -3.16
CA HIS A 136 -13.43 4.07 -2.67
C HIS A 136 -11.94 4.08 -3.00
N VAL A 137 -11.40 5.25 -3.34
CA VAL A 137 -10.00 5.40 -3.77
C VAL A 137 -9.30 6.42 -2.88
N TRP A 138 -8.09 6.07 -2.40
CA TRP A 138 -7.26 6.98 -1.61
C TRP A 138 -5.85 7.07 -2.19
N GLY A 139 -5.28 8.27 -2.19
CA GLY A 139 -3.86 8.51 -2.39
C GLY A 139 -3.12 8.61 -1.06
N LYS A 140 -1.92 8.03 -0.95
CA LYS A 140 -1.03 8.18 0.21
C LYS A 140 0.40 8.35 -0.27
N ALA A 141 1.16 9.18 0.46
CA ALA A 141 2.60 9.39 0.25
C ALA A 141 3.03 9.93 -1.14
N GLY A 142 2.08 10.27 -2.01
CA GLY A 142 2.33 10.77 -3.37
C GLY A 142 2.70 9.70 -4.41
N PHE A 143 2.64 8.41 -4.05
CA PHE A 143 2.91 7.31 -5.00
C PHE A 143 2.05 6.06 -4.74
N ILE A 144 1.28 6.00 -3.65
CA ILE A 144 0.36 4.89 -3.37
C ILE A 144 -1.05 5.32 -3.77
N VAL A 145 -1.74 4.48 -4.53
CA VAL A 145 -3.19 4.59 -4.72
C VAL A 145 -3.86 3.29 -4.31
N TYR A 146 -4.75 3.38 -3.33
CA TYR A 146 -5.40 2.26 -2.67
C TYR A 146 -6.89 2.23 -3.01
N TYR A 147 -7.40 1.04 -3.34
CA TYR A 147 -8.79 0.78 -3.70
C TYR A 147 -9.41 -0.15 -2.66
N GLU A 148 -10.52 0.28 -2.08
CA GLU A 148 -11.28 -0.49 -1.10
C GLU A 148 -12.72 -0.66 -1.57
N ASP A 149 -13.25 -1.87 -1.49
CA ASP A 149 -14.64 -2.18 -1.83
C ASP A 149 -15.60 -1.29 -1.03
N VAL A 150 -16.48 -0.55 -1.71
CA VAL A 150 -17.46 0.35 -1.08
C VAL A 150 -18.48 -0.40 -0.21
N VAL A 151 -18.70 -1.69 -0.45
CA VAL A 151 -19.66 -2.53 0.26
C VAL A 151 -18.97 -3.25 1.41
N THR A 152 -17.93 -4.04 1.13
CA THR A 152 -17.32 -4.91 2.15
C THR A 152 -16.13 -4.27 2.85
N ARG A 153 -15.67 -3.10 2.40
CA ARG A 153 -14.53 -2.38 2.98
C ARG A 153 -13.21 -3.15 2.91
N ARG A 154 -13.13 -4.17 2.04
CA ARG A 154 -11.92 -5.00 1.87
C ARG A 154 -10.96 -4.35 0.86
N PRO A 155 -9.65 -4.58 0.98
CA PRO A 155 -8.70 -4.19 -0.06
C PRO A 155 -9.05 -4.88 -1.39
N VAL A 156 -9.04 -4.12 -2.49
CA VAL A 156 -9.30 -4.64 -3.84
C VAL A 156 -8.08 -4.51 -4.72
N ARG A 157 -7.35 -3.41 -4.60
CA ARG A 157 -6.18 -3.12 -5.40
C ARG A 157 -5.32 -2.07 -4.72
N TRP A 158 -4.01 -2.14 -4.91
CA TRP A 158 -3.12 -1.02 -4.65
C TRP A 158 -2.12 -0.85 -5.78
N ASN A 159 -1.85 0.41 -6.11
CA ASN A 159 -0.92 0.81 -7.13
C ASN A 159 0.25 1.54 -6.49
N PHE A 160 1.46 1.22 -6.94
CA PHE A 160 2.65 2.02 -6.72
C PHE A 160 2.94 2.73 -8.05
N ILE A 161 2.54 4.00 -8.13
CA ILE A 161 2.62 4.85 -9.34
C ILE A 161 4.02 5.45 -9.51
N ASP A 162 5.05 4.71 -9.13
CA ASP A 162 6.43 5.13 -9.33
C ASP A 162 6.91 4.79 -10.75
N VAL A 163 8.22 4.81 -10.96
CA VAL A 163 8.86 4.52 -12.26
C VAL A 163 8.51 3.12 -12.78
N THR A 164 8.13 2.18 -11.92
CA THR A 164 7.87 0.78 -12.26
C THR A 164 6.40 0.47 -12.58
N GLY A 165 5.47 1.34 -12.15
CA GLY A 165 4.04 1.20 -12.46
C GLY A 165 3.47 -0.15 -12.01
N ILE A 166 3.64 -0.45 -10.71
CA ILE A 166 3.17 -1.70 -10.10
C ILE A 166 1.68 -1.59 -9.84
N GLU A 167 0.92 -2.53 -10.39
CA GLU A 167 -0.49 -2.72 -10.06
C GLU A 167 -0.65 -4.08 -9.36
N GLN A 168 -1.17 -4.09 -8.14
CA GLN A 168 -1.45 -5.33 -7.43
C GLN A 168 -2.95 -5.45 -7.17
N PHE A 169 -3.54 -6.51 -7.70
CA PHE A 169 -4.94 -6.85 -7.54
C PHE A 169 -5.08 -7.90 -6.45
N VAL A 170 -6.03 -7.69 -5.54
CA VAL A 170 -6.33 -8.62 -4.46
C VAL A 170 -7.35 -9.64 -4.98
N MET A 171 -6.89 -10.87 -5.20
CA MET A 171 -7.68 -11.98 -5.73
C MET A 171 -8.49 -12.68 -4.63
N SER A 172 -7.90 -12.80 -3.44
CA SER A 172 -8.58 -13.27 -2.22
C SER A 172 -8.06 -12.50 -1.00
N PHE A 173 -8.89 -12.41 0.04
CA PHE A 173 -8.55 -11.72 1.28
C PHE A 173 -9.23 -12.43 2.45
N GLU A 174 -8.43 -13.07 3.30
CA GLU A 174 -8.88 -13.96 4.38
C GLU A 174 -8.40 -13.42 5.72
N VAL A 175 -9.31 -12.82 6.47
CA VAL A 175 -9.01 -12.22 7.78
C VAL A 175 -8.72 -13.29 8.83
N GLY A 176 -7.67 -13.09 9.62
CA GLY A 176 -7.29 -13.95 10.73
C GLY A 176 -6.50 -15.20 10.34
N VAL A 177 -6.23 -15.42 9.05
CA VAL A 177 -5.35 -16.49 8.60
C VAL A 177 -3.91 -16.14 8.93
N VAL A 178 -3.19 -17.11 9.50
CA VAL A 178 -1.78 -17.00 9.91
C VAL A 178 -1.04 -18.20 9.34
N LEU A 179 0.18 -17.99 8.86
CA LEU A 179 1.07 -19.08 8.49
C LEU A 179 1.62 -19.75 9.75
N GLU A 180 1.16 -20.96 10.02
CA GLU A 180 1.45 -21.71 11.26
C GLU A 180 2.91 -22.16 11.36
N ASP A 181 3.54 -22.44 10.22
CA ASP A 181 4.92 -22.91 10.16
C ASP A 181 5.91 -21.74 10.32
N ASP A 182 6.39 -21.54 11.55
CA ASP A 182 7.35 -20.49 11.88
C ASP A 182 8.67 -20.61 11.09
N ALA A 183 9.02 -21.81 10.57
CA ALA A 183 10.23 -21.99 9.78
C ALA A 183 10.18 -21.23 8.44
N GLN A 184 8.99 -21.03 7.87
CA GLN A 184 8.82 -20.29 6.60
C GLN A 184 9.10 -18.79 6.74
N TRP A 185 9.13 -18.28 7.97
CA TRP A 185 9.46 -16.89 8.27
C TRP A 185 10.96 -16.66 8.46
N GLN A 186 11.78 -17.72 8.48
CA GLN A 186 13.20 -17.60 8.77
C GLN A 186 14.00 -17.53 7.48
N ALA A 187 14.87 -16.53 7.38
CA ALA A 187 15.87 -16.49 6.33
C ALA A 187 16.84 -17.69 6.49
N PRO A 188 17.22 -18.37 5.40
CA PRO A 188 18.14 -19.50 5.44
C PRO A 188 19.56 -19.07 5.82
N ALA A 189 20.39 -20.02 6.26
CA ALA A 189 21.75 -19.74 6.71
C ALA A 189 22.62 -19.02 5.67
N HIS A 190 22.43 -19.28 4.37
CA HIS A 190 23.18 -18.62 3.30
C HIS A 190 22.85 -17.12 3.13
N CYS A 191 21.86 -16.60 3.85
CA CYS A 191 21.61 -15.16 3.96
C CYS A 191 22.57 -14.45 4.94
N PHE A 192 23.36 -15.21 5.70
CA PHE A 192 24.26 -14.72 6.73
C PHE A 192 25.68 -15.23 6.43
N PRO A 193 26.40 -14.61 5.46
CA PRO A 193 27.78 -14.98 5.19
C PRO A 193 28.65 -14.74 6.43
N ASP A 194 29.65 -15.59 6.63
CA ASP A 194 30.63 -15.44 7.71
C ASP A 194 31.51 -14.20 7.45
N ASP A 195 31.93 -13.51 8.50
CA ASP A 195 32.78 -12.30 8.42
C ASP A 195 34.12 -12.54 7.65
N ASP A 196 34.52 -13.80 7.48
CA ASP A 196 35.74 -14.21 6.79
C ASP A 196 35.61 -14.24 5.24
N ASP A 197 34.38 -14.17 4.69
CA ASP A 197 34.10 -14.17 3.24
C ASP A 197 34.05 -12.75 2.64
N GLU A 198 34.23 -11.68 3.43
CA GLU A 198 34.33 -10.29 2.95
C GLU A 198 35.62 -10.01 2.12
N GLY A 199 36.47 -11.01 1.92
CA GLY A 199 37.86 -10.86 1.47
C GLY A 199 38.16 -11.02 -0.02
N ASN A 200 37.19 -11.12 -0.94
CA ASN A 200 37.52 -11.15 -2.38
C ASN A 200 36.42 -10.73 -3.37
N THR A 201 35.63 -9.70 -3.04
CA THR A 201 34.96 -8.88 -4.05
C THR A 201 35.47 -7.46 -3.94
N GLU A 202 36.62 -7.20 -4.55
CA GLU A 202 36.87 -5.89 -5.17
C GLU A 202 35.80 -5.70 -6.27
N ASP A 203 34.59 -5.32 -5.87
CA ASP A 203 33.70 -4.59 -6.77
C ASP A 203 34.20 -3.15 -6.77
N ASP A 204 35.21 -2.92 -7.61
CA ASP A 204 35.56 -1.61 -8.12
C ASP A 204 34.43 -1.16 -9.06
N GLY A 205 33.29 -0.91 -8.42
CA GLY A 205 31.99 -0.67 -9.00
C GLY A 205 31.30 0.35 -8.14
N HIS A 206 31.89 1.56 -8.07
CA HIS A 206 31.10 2.76 -7.85
C HIS A 206 30.11 2.92 -9.01
N PHE A 207 29.10 2.05 -9.05
CA PHE A 207 27.91 2.23 -9.84
C PHE A 207 26.88 2.86 -8.92
N THR A 208 27.10 4.14 -8.62
CA THR A 208 26.06 5.06 -8.17
C THR A 208 25.04 5.19 -9.29
N THR A 209 24.19 4.17 -9.43
CA THR A 209 23.00 4.33 -10.24
C THR A 209 22.06 5.26 -9.53
N THR A 210 21.55 6.20 -10.30
CA THR A 210 20.35 6.98 -10.01
C THR A 210 19.23 6.13 -9.39
N SER A 211 19.17 4.81 -9.66
CA SER A 211 18.23 3.85 -9.10
C SER A 211 18.33 3.63 -7.58
N SER A 212 19.52 3.50 -6.99
CA SER A 212 19.65 3.31 -5.53
C SER A 212 19.25 4.59 -4.77
N MET A 213 19.49 5.74 -5.39
CA MET A 213 19.01 7.03 -4.89
C MET A 213 17.49 7.19 -5.01
N GLU A 214 16.86 6.68 -6.07
CA GLU A 214 15.40 6.72 -6.24
C GLU A 214 14.68 5.74 -5.29
N ALA A 215 15.20 4.52 -5.10
CA ALA A 215 14.73 3.60 -4.08
C ALA A 215 14.91 4.19 -2.67
N ALA A 216 16.08 4.74 -2.34
CA ALA A 216 16.30 5.43 -1.05
C ALA A 216 15.39 6.65 -0.85
N LYS A 217 15.05 7.41 -1.91
CA LYS A 217 14.07 8.50 -1.83
C LYS A 217 12.65 7.98 -1.61
N LEU A 218 12.26 6.88 -2.25
CA LEU A 218 10.96 6.24 -2.06
C LEU A 218 10.80 5.73 -0.63
N LEU A 219 11.85 5.12 -0.09
CA LEU A 219 11.90 4.61 1.28
C LEU A 219 11.84 5.73 2.33
N ARG A 220 12.48 6.87 2.07
CA ARG A 220 12.29 8.08 2.89
C ARG A 220 10.86 8.60 2.83
N LYS A 221 10.18 8.51 1.68
CA LYS A 221 8.76 8.89 1.56
C LYS A 221 7.83 7.89 2.26
N LEU A 222 8.09 6.58 2.20
CA LEU A 222 7.35 5.55 2.94
C LEU A 222 7.51 5.71 4.45
N ALA A 223 8.74 5.84 4.94
CA ALA A 223 9.03 6.06 6.35
C ALA A 223 8.37 7.36 6.86
N GLY A 224 8.38 8.42 6.04
CA GLY A 224 7.64 9.66 6.33
C GLY A 224 6.13 9.45 6.35
N ALA A 225 5.57 8.71 5.40
CA ALA A 225 4.13 8.49 5.30
C ALA A 225 3.55 7.54 6.35
N ALA A 226 4.35 6.60 6.86
CA ALA A 226 3.97 5.73 7.98
C ALA A 226 4.11 6.42 9.34
N ALA A 227 4.93 7.48 9.45
CA ALA A 227 5.13 8.26 10.67
C ALA A 227 3.98 9.25 10.99
N PHE A 228 2.99 9.40 10.09
CA PHE A 228 1.81 10.26 10.26
C PHE A 228 0.50 9.53 9.94
#